data_AF-A0A960DTE5-F1
#
_entry.id   AF-A0A960DTE5-F1
#
_cell.length_a   1.000
_cell.length_b   1.000
_cell.length_c   1.000
_cell.angle_alpha   90.00
_cell.angle_beta   90.00
_cell.angle_gamma   90.00
#
_symmetry.space_group_name_H-M   'P 1'
#
loop_
_entity.id
_entity.type
_entity.pdbx_description
1 polymer ?
#
loop_
_entity_poly.entity_id
_entity_poly.type
_entity_poly.pdbx_seq_one_letter_code
_entity_poly.pdbx_strand_id
1 'polypeptide(L)'
;MRPDGRQPDELRPIHFERDFTVQAAGSVLVSFGGTRVLCTASVDESVPRWMKGSGKGWVTAEYSMLPGASAERIGREAAKGKQSGRTQEIQRLIGRSLRSVCDMRALGERQVIV
;
A
#
# COMPACT_ATOMS: atom_id res chain seq x y z
N MET A 1 -12.04 15.80 25.93
CA MET A 1 -13.02 14.98 25.18
C MET A 1 -12.64 15.00 23.70
N ARG A 2 -12.60 13.84 23.02
CA ARG A 2 -12.23 13.79 21.59
C ARG A 2 -13.40 14.30 20.72
N PRO A 3 -13.15 14.96 19.57
CA PRO A 3 -14.21 15.50 18.71
C PRO A 3 -15.21 14.48 18.18
N ASP A 4 -14.80 13.21 18.12
CA ASP A 4 -15.61 12.08 17.66
C ASP A 4 -16.18 11.24 18.81
N GLY A 5 -16.11 11.73 20.04
CA GLY A 5 -16.72 11.10 21.22
C GLY A 5 -16.02 9.86 21.74
N ARG A 6 -14.95 9.40 21.08
CA ARG A 6 -14.22 8.18 21.48
C ARG A 6 -13.40 8.34 22.75
N GLN A 7 -13.11 7.21 23.41
CA GLN A 7 -12.15 7.15 24.51
C GLN A 7 -10.70 7.28 24.02
N PRO A 8 -9.73 7.61 24.90
CA PRO A 8 -8.32 7.77 24.51
C PRO A 8 -7.69 6.51 23.88
N ASP A 9 -8.08 5.34 24.37
CA ASP A 9 -7.62 4.00 23.95
C ASP A 9 -8.52 3.35 22.89
N GLU A 10 -9.62 3.99 22.52
CA GLU A 10 -10.56 3.48 21.54
C GLU A 10 -10.13 3.82 20.10
N LEU A 11 -10.08 2.80 19.23
CA LEU A 11 -9.82 2.95 17.80
C LEU A 11 -11.03 3.55 17.06
N ARG A 12 -10.82 4.06 15.84
CA ARG A 12 -11.95 4.41 14.96
C ARG A 12 -12.66 3.12 14.51
N PRO A 13 -13.92 3.18 14.06
CA PRO A 13 -14.55 2.04 13.40
C PRO A 13 -13.70 1.55 12.23
N ILE A 14 -13.42 0.25 12.19
CA ILE A 14 -12.60 -0.39 11.15
C ILE A 14 -13.50 -1.29 10.30
N HIS A 15 -13.40 -1.17 8.99
CA HIS A 15 -14.09 -2.03 8.03
C HIS A 15 -13.14 -2.46 6.91
N PHE A 16 -13.29 -3.71 6.47
CA PHE A 16 -12.55 -4.29 5.36
C PHE A 16 -13.53 -4.85 4.35
N GLU A 17 -13.51 -4.29 3.14
CA GLU A 17 -14.23 -4.80 1.99
C GLU A 17 -13.23 -5.50 1.07
N ARG A 18 -13.32 -6.83 0.99
CA ARG A 18 -12.46 -7.66 0.14
C ARG A 18 -13.00 -7.70 -1.28
N ASP A 19 -12.10 -8.02 -2.21
CA ASP A 19 -12.41 -8.20 -3.63
C ASP A 19 -13.07 -6.95 -4.25
N PHE A 20 -12.66 -5.77 -3.76
CA PHE A 20 -13.22 -4.47 -4.16
C PHE A 20 -12.97 -4.15 -5.64
N THR A 21 -11.80 -4.53 -6.15
CA THR A 21 -11.49 -4.52 -7.59
C THR A 21 -11.32 -5.95 -8.09
N VAL A 22 -11.66 -6.18 -9.36
CA VAL A 22 -11.77 -7.52 -9.95
C VAL A 22 -10.45 -7.98 -10.59
N GLN A 23 -9.61 -7.04 -11.00
CA GLN A 23 -8.45 -7.29 -11.85
C GLN A 23 -7.18 -7.62 -11.06
N ALA A 24 -7.07 -7.17 -9.81
CA ALA A 24 -5.91 -7.41 -8.98
C ALA A 24 -5.98 -8.82 -8.36
N ALA A 25 -4.83 -9.48 -8.18
CA ALA A 25 -4.78 -10.80 -7.55
C ALA A 25 -5.26 -10.76 -6.09
N GLY A 26 -5.07 -9.62 -5.42
CA GLY A 26 -5.73 -9.29 -4.15
C GLY A 26 -6.23 -7.85 -4.17
N SER A 27 -7.39 -7.60 -3.60
CA SER A 27 -7.97 -6.25 -3.52
C SER A 27 -8.73 -6.08 -2.21
N VAL A 28 -8.44 -4.99 -1.49
CA VAL A 28 -9.12 -4.64 -0.24
C VAL A 28 -9.31 -3.13 -0.16
N LEU A 29 -10.55 -2.69 0.03
CA LEU A 29 -10.84 -1.34 0.49
C LEU A 29 -10.93 -1.36 2.02
N VAL A 30 -9.96 -0.72 2.68
CA VAL A 30 -9.92 -0.58 4.13
C VAL A 30 -10.41 0.81 4.56
N SER A 31 -11.25 0.85 5.60
CA SER A 31 -11.82 2.08 6.15
C SER A 31 -11.56 2.19 7.65
N PHE A 32 -10.89 3.26 8.09
CA PHE A 32 -10.62 3.60 9.49
C PHE A 32 -11.33 4.91 9.82
N GLY A 33 -12.61 4.83 10.20
CA GLY A 33 -13.51 5.98 10.23
C GLY A 33 -13.62 6.63 8.83
N GLY A 34 -13.32 7.92 8.72
CA GLY A 34 -13.31 8.64 7.44
C GLY A 34 -12.10 8.36 6.54
N THR A 35 -11.04 7.73 7.05
CA THR A 35 -9.87 7.37 6.22
C THR A 35 -10.20 6.14 5.39
N ARG A 36 -10.11 6.23 4.06
CA ARG A 36 -10.29 5.10 3.15
C ARG A 36 -9.04 4.89 2.31
N VAL A 37 -8.59 3.64 2.19
CA VAL A 37 -7.42 3.26 1.41
C VAL A 37 -7.77 2.01 0.59
N LEU A 38 -7.55 2.09 -0.72
CA LEU A 38 -7.61 0.92 -1.59
C LEU A 38 -6.21 0.29 -1.65
N CYS A 39 -6.11 -0.94 -1.20
CA CYS A 39 -4.89 -1.76 -1.26
C CYS A 39 -5.09 -2.84 -2.32
N THR A 40 -4.20 -2.91 -3.31
CA THR A 40 -4.23 -3.93 -4.35
C THR A 40 -2.91 -4.68 -4.36
N ALA A 41 -2.94 -6.01 -4.46
CA ALA A 41 -1.76 -6.83 -4.66
C ALA A 41 -1.75 -7.38 -6.09
N SER A 42 -0.65 -7.14 -6.80
CA SER A 42 -0.38 -7.68 -8.14
C SER A 42 0.84 -8.59 -8.09
N VAL A 43 0.85 -9.62 -8.93
CA VAL A 43 1.96 -10.57 -9.05
C VAL A 43 2.61 -10.42 -10.41
N ASP A 44 3.93 -10.25 -10.43
CA ASP A 44 4.77 -10.32 -11.61
C ASP A 44 5.61 -11.61 -11.53
N GLU A 45 5.68 -12.36 -12.62
CA GLU A 45 6.47 -13.59 -12.75
C GLU A 45 7.97 -13.32 -12.90
N SER A 46 8.39 -12.06 -12.75
CA SER A 46 9.78 -11.63 -12.73
C SER A 46 10.15 -10.93 -11.43
N VAL A 47 11.45 -10.90 -11.15
CA VAL A 47 12.05 -10.13 -10.05
C VAL A 47 12.89 -8.99 -10.61
N PRO A 48 13.17 -7.94 -9.80
CA PRO A 48 14.14 -6.92 -10.15
C PRO A 48 15.46 -7.52 -10.64
N ARG A 49 16.05 -6.90 -11.69
CA ARG A 49 17.21 -7.44 -12.41
C ARG A 49 18.38 -7.86 -11.50
N TRP A 50 18.61 -7.13 -10.41
CA TRP A 50 19.69 -7.38 -9.45
C TRP A 50 19.45 -8.61 -8.55
N MET A 51 18.27 -9.22 -8.56
CA MET A 51 17.94 -10.47 -7.83
C MET A 51 17.76 -11.68 -8.73
N LYS A 52 17.81 -11.53 -10.05
CA LYS A 52 17.58 -12.64 -10.97
C LYS A 52 18.60 -13.77 -10.72
N GLY A 53 18.13 -15.00 -10.60
CA GLY A 53 18.96 -16.17 -10.27
C GLY A 53 19.24 -16.36 -8.78
N SER A 54 18.66 -15.53 -7.90
CA SER A 54 18.82 -15.67 -6.44
C SER A 54 17.90 -16.73 -5.83
N GLY A 55 16.88 -17.19 -6.57
CA GLY A 55 15.86 -18.11 -6.07
C GLY A 55 14.94 -17.50 -5.00
N LYS A 56 14.94 -16.16 -4.87
CA LYS A 56 14.12 -15.42 -3.92
C LYS A 56 13.21 -14.43 -4.65
N GLY A 57 12.03 -14.24 -4.08
CA GLY A 57 11.06 -13.26 -4.53
C GLY A 57 11.27 -11.90 -3.89
N TRP A 58 10.37 -10.98 -4.23
CA TRP A 58 10.40 -9.63 -3.73
C TRP A 58 9.01 -9.09 -3.45
N VAL A 59 8.90 -8.24 -2.44
CA VAL A 59 7.70 -7.44 -2.19
C VAL A 59 8.08 -5.98 -2.27
N THR A 60 7.36 -5.19 -3.04
CA THR A 60 7.50 -3.73 -3.10
C THR A 60 6.15 -3.06 -2.91
N ALA A 61 6.17 -1.74 -2.69
CA ALA A 61 4.95 -0.98 -2.53
C ALA A 61 5.00 0.39 -3.21
N GLU A 62 3.86 0.79 -3.74
CA GLU A 62 3.55 2.10 -4.26
C GLU A 62 2.47 2.76 -3.40
N TYR A 63 2.54 4.07 -3.26
CA TYR A 63 1.58 4.83 -2.47
C TYR A 63 1.27 6.12 -3.21
N SER A 64 0.00 6.48 -3.24
CA SER A 64 -0.40 7.77 -3.75
C SER A 64 -1.67 8.24 -3.04
N MET A 65 -1.86 9.56 -3.03
CA MET A 65 -3.11 10.18 -2.60
C MET A 65 -3.82 10.74 -3.81
N LEU A 66 -5.10 10.41 -3.94
CA LEU A 66 -5.95 11.07 -4.93
C LEU A 66 -6.05 12.57 -4.61
N PRO A 67 -6.14 13.45 -5.63
CA PRO A 67 -6.24 14.90 -5.42
C PRO A 67 -7.32 15.36 -4.42
N GLY A 68 -8.43 14.63 -4.32
CA GLY A 68 -9.55 14.93 -3.42
C GLY A 68 -9.53 14.19 -2.09
N ALA A 69 -8.41 13.54 -1.72
CA ALA A 69 -8.31 12.74 -0.50
C ALA A 69 -8.06 13.56 0.78
N SER A 70 -7.93 14.89 0.68
CA SER A 70 -7.68 15.82 1.78
C SER A 70 -8.67 16.98 1.76
N ALA A 71 -8.74 17.74 2.87
CA ALA A 71 -9.64 18.89 3.00
C ALA A 71 -9.42 19.94 1.90
N GLU A 72 -8.15 20.17 1.53
CA GLU A 72 -7.78 20.96 0.36
C GLU A 72 -7.31 20.04 -0.77
N ARG A 73 -7.57 20.42 -2.02
CA ARG A 73 -7.19 19.61 -3.17
C ARG A 73 -5.67 19.57 -3.35
N ILE A 74 -5.09 18.37 -3.41
CA ILE A 74 -3.66 18.16 -3.70
C ILE A 74 -3.45 18.03 -5.22
N GLY A 75 -2.44 18.70 -5.77
CA GLY A 75 -2.05 18.50 -7.17
C GLY A 75 -1.45 17.11 -7.41
N ARG A 76 -1.79 16.45 -8.52
CA ARG A 76 -1.24 15.13 -8.88
C ARG A 76 0.28 15.16 -8.96
N GLU A 77 0.96 14.21 -8.33
CA GLU A 77 2.43 14.11 -8.35
C GLU A 77 2.97 13.90 -9.78
N ALA A 78 2.25 13.14 -10.61
CA ALA A 78 2.57 12.97 -12.03
C ALA A 78 2.64 14.30 -12.79
N ALA A 79 1.73 15.24 -12.50
CA ALA A 79 1.73 16.56 -13.13
C ALA A 79 2.90 17.44 -12.68
N LYS A 80 3.50 17.14 -11.52
CA LYS A 80 4.71 17.82 -11.01
C LYS A 80 6.01 17.17 -11.49
N GLY A 81 5.93 16.02 -12.18
CA GLY A 81 7.08 15.27 -12.68
C GLY A 81 7.93 14.60 -11.60
N LYS A 82 7.53 14.66 -10.32
CA LYS A 82 8.27 14.06 -9.20
C LYS A 82 7.36 13.65 -8.05
N GLN A 83 7.69 12.53 -7.43
CA GLN A 83 7.08 12.09 -6.17
C GLN A 83 7.60 12.94 -4.99
N SER A 84 6.72 13.25 -4.04
CA SER A 84 7.08 13.92 -2.80
C SER A 84 7.91 13.04 -1.88
N GLY A 85 8.66 13.67 -0.96
CA GLY A 85 9.43 12.94 0.06
C GLY A 85 8.53 12.03 0.91
N ARG A 86 7.34 12.52 1.29
CA ARG A 86 6.34 11.75 2.03
C ARG A 86 5.91 10.49 1.27
N THR A 87 5.60 10.60 -0.02
CA THR A 87 5.23 9.44 -0.84
C THR A 87 6.34 8.39 -0.83
N GLN A 88 7.57 8.80 -1.09
CA GLN A 88 8.71 7.88 -1.11
C GLN A 88 8.97 7.23 0.26
N GLU A 89 8.81 7.99 1.35
CA GLU A 89 8.97 7.47 2.71
C GLU A 89 7.92 6.40 3.04
N ILE A 90 6.65 6.67 2.76
CA ILE A 90 5.54 5.74 3.00
C ILE A 90 5.69 4.49 2.14
N GLN A 91 6.03 4.62 0.85
CA GLN A 91 6.29 3.48 -0.02
C GLN A 91 7.37 2.56 0.55
N ARG A 92 8.49 3.14 0.99
CA ARG A 92 9.59 2.37 1.59
C ARG A 92 9.15 1.72 2.91
N LEU A 93 8.36 2.40 3.72
CA LEU A 93 7.82 1.86 4.98
C LEU A 93 6.92 0.65 4.73
N ILE A 94 5.94 0.75 3.82
CA ILE A 94 5.02 -0.34 3.50
C ILE A 94 5.81 -1.55 2.97
N GLY A 95 6.68 -1.33 1.98
CA GLY A 95 7.48 -2.41 1.40
C GLY A 95 8.38 -3.10 2.44
N ARG A 96 9.02 -2.35 3.34
CA ARG A 96 9.84 -2.94 4.42
C ARG A 96 9.00 -3.75 5.41
N SER A 97 7.84 -3.24 5.79
CA SER A 97 6.95 -3.88 6.76
C SER A 97 6.37 -5.18 6.24
N LEU A 98 6.00 -5.24 4.96
CA LEU A 98 5.50 -6.48 4.35
C LEU A 98 6.62 -7.49 4.15
N ARG A 99 7.80 -7.07 3.69
CA ARG A 99 8.95 -7.98 3.52
C ARG A 99 9.37 -8.67 4.81
N SER A 100 9.19 -8.04 5.98
CA SER A 100 9.60 -8.65 7.25
C SER A 100 8.73 -9.82 7.69
N VAL A 101 7.54 -10.00 7.10
CA VAL A 101 6.58 -11.05 7.45
C VAL A 101 6.35 -12.06 6.33
N CYS A 102 7.07 -11.94 5.21
CA CYS A 102 6.92 -12.82 4.06
C CYS A 102 8.18 -13.68 3.86
N ASP A 103 8.01 -14.97 3.55
CA ASP A 103 9.11 -15.85 3.17
C ASP A 103 9.48 -15.63 1.69
N MET A 104 10.59 -14.92 1.46
CA MET A 104 11.06 -14.61 0.11
C MET A 104 11.54 -15.86 -0.65
N ARG A 105 11.96 -16.94 0.01
CA ARG A 105 12.33 -18.19 -0.69
C ARG A 105 11.09 -18.94 -1.13
N ALA A 106 10.09 -19.04 -0.26
CA ALA A 106 8.82 -19.69 -0.59
C ALA A 106 8.07 -18.97 -1.73
N LEU A 107 8.22 -17.64 -1.82
CA LEU A 107 7.64 -16.84 -2.91
C LEU A 107 8.21 -17.23 -4.30
N GLY A 108 9.43 -17.77 -4.36
CA GLY A 108 10.15 -18.04 -5.60
C GLY A 108 10.50 -16.75 -6.34
N GLU A 109 11.01 -16.82 -7.58
CA GLU A 109 11.40 -15.64 -8.36
C GLU A 109 10.18 -14.88 -8.93
N ARG A 110 9.30 -14.42 -8.04
CA ARG A 110 8.15 -13.58 -8.34
C ARG A 110 8.20 -12.30 -7.53
N GLN A 111 7.57 -11.27 -8.04
CA GLN A 111 7.42 -10.00 -7.36
C GLN A 111 5.96 -9.74 -7.02
N VAL A 112 5.70 -9.39 -5.77
CA VAL A 112 4.41 -8.84 -5.33
C VAL A 112 4.53 -7.31 -5.24
N ILE A 113 3.62 -6.61 -5.89
CA ILE A 113 3.53 -5.16 -5.89
C ILE A 113 2.23 -4.78 -5.18
N VAL A 114 2.35 -3.96 -4.14
CA VAL A 114 1.25 -3.47 -3.31
C VAL A 114 1.02 -1.98 -3.50
#